data_AF-A0A3B9APE6-F1
#
_entry.id   AF-A0A3B9APE6-F1
#
_cell.length_a   1.000
_cell.length_b   1.000
_cell.length_c   1.000
_cell.angle_alpha   90.00
_cell.angle_beta   90.00
_cell.angle_gamma   90.00
#
_symmetry.space_group_name_H-M   'P 1'
#
loop_
_entity.id
_entity.type
_entity.pdbx_description
1 polymer ?
#
loop_
_entity_poly.entity_id
_entity_poly.type
_entity_poly.pdbx_seq_one_letter_code
_entity_poly.pdbx_strand_id
1 'polypeptide(L)'
;MHDTCLKVGRAVFAGMIYGHKFYKRLFARIEKIHQTSNFRARLVSSLPKFLLHCTPQTQLFCLMRIDFPEGFIWGTSTAAAQVETAGQHPWRGLKALDGAVFERTTDHELRRESDAALIAQFGSVYRCGVDWSRIQPEPQGKFVPEVVEEYRRFFEDLRARGVSIMFVLHHFAHPNWFEKMGGWTNEDNIPYYLEYTRLCVKHFGEYVSYWNTF
;
A
#
# COMPACT_ATOMS: atom_id res chain seq x y z
N MET A 1 -17.87 3.99 -21.52
CA MET A 1 -16.59 3.54 -20.91
C MET A 1 -15.84 4.64 -20.14
N HIS A 2 -16.19 5.93 -20.27
CA HIS A 2 -15.51 7.02 -19.55
C HIS A 2 -15.95 7.22 -18.07
N ASP A 3 -17.17 6.80 -17.70
CA ASP A 3 -17.71 7.05 -16.34
C ASP A 3 -17.28 6.04 -15.27
N THR A 4 -16.85 4.84 -15.65
CA THR A 4 -16.48 3.79 -14.69
C THR A 4 -15.08 4.04 -14.11
N CYS A 5 -14.17 4.61 -14.92
CA CYS A 5 -12.80 4.92 -14.51
C CYS A 5 -12.76 6.07 -13.46
N LEU A 6 -13.63 7.08 -13.62
CA LEU A 6 -13.79 8.17 -12.65
C LEU A 6 -14.37 7.70 -11.30
N LYS A 7 -15.17 6.64 -11.30
CA LYS A 7 -15.72 6.04 -10.06
C LYS A 7 -14.70 5.22 -9.29
N VAL A 8 -13.76 4.56 -9.97
CA VAL A 8 -12.65 3.84 -9.34
C VAL A 8 -11.62 4.81 -8.76
N GLY A 9 -11.31 5.90 -9.48
CA GLY A 9 -10.43 6.96 -8.97
C GLY A 9 -10.95 7.64 -7.68
N ARG A 10 -12.28 7.82 -7.56
CA ARG A 10 -12.91 8.32 -6.33
C ARG A 10 -12.88 7.31 -5.17
N ALA A 11 -12.81 6.01 -5.42
CA ALA A 11 -12.73 5.00 -4.36
C ALA A 11 -11.35 4.94 -3.70
N VAL A 12 -10.28 5.17 -4.47
CA VAL A 12 -8.91 5.28 -3.93
C VAL A 12 -8.77 6.54 -3.07
N PHE A 13 -9.42 7.65 -3.47
CA PHE A 13 -9.49 8.87 -2.66
C PHE A 13 -10.42 8.76 -1.43
N ALA A 14 -11.52 8.00 -1.51
CA ALA A 14 -12.45 7.85 -0.39
C ALA A 14 -11.87 7.00 0.77
N GLY A 15 -10.90 6.11 0.46
CA GLY A 15 -10.13 5.38 1.47
C GLY A 15 -9.23 6.29 2.32
N MET A 16 -8.97 7.53 1.89
CA MET A 16 -8.13 8.50 2.61
C MET A 16 -8.85 9.30 3.69
N ILE A 17 -10.19 9.20 3.81
CA ILE A 17 -10.98 10.06 4.73
C ILE A 17 -11.82 9.26 5.75
N TYR A 18 -12.16 8.00 5.48
CA TYR A 18 -13.06 7.23 6.34
C TYR A 18 -12.32 6.16 7.16
N GLY A 19 -11.96 6.52 8.38
CA GLY A 19 -11.30 5.67 9.36
C GLY A 19 -12.02 4.35 9.66
N HIS A 20 -11.25 3.41 10.24
CA HIS A 20 -11.54 2.15 10.95
C HIS A 20 -12.86 1.38 10.70
N LYS A 21 -14.03 2.04 10.64
CA LYS A 21 -15.34 1.44 10.34
C LYS A 21 -15.48 0.98 8.88
N PHE A 22 -14.86 1.66 7.91
CA PHE A 22 -14.87 1.22 6.51
C PHE A 22 -14.03 -0.05 6.34
N TYR A 23 -12.82 -0.05 6.89
CA TYR A 23 -11.94 -1.23 6.89
C TYR A 23 -12.58 -2.44 7.57
N LYS A 24 -13.21 -2.30 8.76
CA LYS A 24 -13.92 -3.43 9.40
C LYS A 24 -15.04 -4.02 8.54
N ARG A 25 -15.80 -3.19 7.82
CA ARG A 25 -16.87 -3.66 6.92
C ARG A 25 -16.32 -4.30 5.65
N LEU A 26 -15.21 -3.79 5.12
CA LEU A 26 -14.52 -4.36 3.97
C LEU A 26 -13.88 -5.71 4.33
N PHE A 27 -13.17 -5.80 5.45
CA PHE A 27 -12.58 -7.04 5.97
C PHE A 27 -13.63 -8.09 6.31
N ALA A 28 -14.73 -7.74 7.00
CA ALA A 28 -15.82 -8.68 7.25
C ALA A 28 -16.49 -9.20 5.95
N ARG A 29 -16.45 -8.40 4.87
CA ARG A 29 -16.96 -8.79 3.56
C ARG A 29 -15.96 -9.68 2.79
N ILE A 30 -14.66 -9.46 2.98
CA ILE A 30 -13.57 -10.30 2.43
C ILE A 30 -13.49 -11.64 3.18
N GLU A 31 -13.60 -11.68 4.51
CA GLU A 31 -13.67 -12.93 5.29
C GLU A 31 -14.87 -13.79 4.88
N LYS A 32 -16.02 -13.18 4.58
CA LYS A 32 -17.20 -13.89 4.08
C LYS A 32 -16.97 -14.49 2.68
N ILE A 33 -16.16 -13.84 1.85
CA ILE A 33 -15.73 -14.36 0.54
C ILE A 33 -14.72 -15.50 0.72
N HIS A 34 -13.83 -15.42 1.72
CA HIS A 34 -12.83 -16.45 1.98
C HIS A 34 -13.42 -17.71 2.62
N GLN A 35 -14.39 -17.57 3.53
CA GLN A 35 -15.14 -18.71 4.09
C GLN A 35 -15.99 -19.46 3.06
N THR A 36 -16.30 -18.83 1.93
CA THR A 36 -17.03 -19.45 0.82
C THR A 36 -16.11 -20.02 -0.27
N SER A 37 -14.81 -19.75 -0.22
CA SER A 37 -13.82 -20.23 -1.20
C SER A 37 -13.01 -21.43 -0.69
N ASN A 38 -13.68 -22.48 -0.22
CA ASN A 38 -13.09 -23.83 -0.16
C ASN A 38 -13.58 -24.60 -1.39
N PHE A 39 -13.12 -24.21 -2.59
CA PHE A 39 -13.48 -24.91 -3.82
C PHE A 39 -12.28 -25.73 -4.31
N ARG A 40 -12.09 -26.89 -3.67
CA ARG A 40 -11.39 -28.01 -4.30
C ARG A 40 -12.18 -28.40 -5.54
N ALA A 41 -11.51 -28.41 -6.68
CA ALA A 41 -12.04 -28.89 -7.95
C ALA A 41 -12.67 -30.28 -7.80
N ARG A 42 -13.97 -30.40 -8.12
CA ARG A 42 -14.63 -31.64 -8.57
C ARG A 42 -15.98 -31.36 -9.24
N LEU A 43 -16.06 -31.86 -10.48
CA LEU A 43 -17.22 -32.17 -11.34
C LEU A 43 -18.37 -31.15 -11.50
N VAL A 44 -18.49 -30.68 -12.74
CA VAL A 44 -19.71 -30.19 -13.37
C VAL A 44 -20.71 -31.34 -13.47
N SER A 45 -21.66 -31.48 -12.54
CA SER A 45 -22.88 -32.28 -12.79
C SER A 45 -24.06 -32.05 -11.83
N SER A 46 -24.16 -30.90 -11.15
CA SER A 46 -25.41 -30.55 -10.45
C SER A 46 -25.46 -29.06 -10.12
N LEU A 47 -26.11 -28.26 -10.97
CA LEU A 47 -26.49 -26.90 -10.63
C LEU A 47 -27.47 -26.94 -9.44
N PRO A 48 -27.18 -26.28 -8.30
CA PRO A 48 -28.14 -26.19 -7.21
C PRO A 48 -29.39 -25.43 -7.68
N LYS A 49 -30.57 -25.97 -7.32
CA LYS A 49 -31.91 -25.44 -7.66
C LYS A 49 -32.15 -23.96 -7.30
N PHE A 50 -31.21 -23.31 -6.64
CA PHE A 50 -31.24 -21.89 -6.25
C PHE A 50 -31.14 -20.90 -7.43
N LEU A 51 -30.65 -21.33 -8.60
CA LEU A 51 -30.50 -20.45 -9.76
C LEU A 51 -31.80 -20.17 -10.52
N LEU A 52 -32.89 -20.90 -10.23
CA LEU A 52 -34.18 -20.76 -10.93
C LEU A 52 -34.97 -19.49 -10.58
N HIS A 53 -34.59 -18.74 -9.54
CA HIS A 53 -35.29 -17.53 -9.09
C HIS A 53 -34.56 -16.21 -9.41
N CYS A 54 -33.46 -16.28 -10.15
CA CYS A 54 -32.75 -15.09 -10.61
C CYS A 54 -33.23 -14.68 -12.01
N THR A 55 -33.39 -13.38 -12.25
CA THR A 55 -33.66 -12.85 -13.60
C THR A 55 -32.55 -13.26 -14.58
N PRO A 56 -32.84 -13.43 -15.88
CA PRO A 56 -31.85 -13.86 -16.88
C PRO A 56 -30.58 -13.00 -16.90
N GLN A 57 -30.72 -11.69 -16.63
CA GLN A 57 -29.60 -10.75 -16.48
C GLN A 57 -28.65 -11.13 -15.34
N THR A 58 -29.19 -11.63 -14.22
CA THR A 58 -28.44 -11.99 -13.00
C THR A 58 -27.74 -13.34 -13.18
N GLN A 59 -28.31 -14.25 -13.96
CA GLN A 59 -27.64 -15.50 -14.36
C GLN A 59 -26.46 -15.25 -15.30
N LEU A 60 -26.58 -14.28 -16.22
CA LEU A 60 -25.52 -13.90 -17.17
C LEU A 60 -24.29 -13.30 -16.46
N PHE A 61 -24.49 -12.54 -15.39
CA PHE A 61 -23.40 -11.96 -14.58
C PHE A 61 -22.59 -13.02 -13.82
N CYS A 62 -23.21 -14.15 -13.47
CA CYS A 62 -22.58 -15.24 -12.73
C CYS A 62 -21.67 -16.11 -13.63
N LEU A 63 -21.73 -15.93 -14.96
CA LEU A 63 -21.07 -16.77 -15.96
C LEU A 63 -19.91 -16.07 -16.69
N MET A 64 -19.66 -14.79 -16.44
CA MET A 64 -18.50 -14.11 -17.03
C MET A 64 -17.25 -14.39 -16.21
N ARG A 65 -16.48 -15.37 -16.66
CA ARG A 65 -15.12 -15.62 -16.16
C ARG A 65 -14.24 -14.44 -16.59
N ILE A 66 -13.76 -13.67 -15.62
CA ILE A 66 -12.75 -12.63 -15.86
C ILE A 66 -11.40 -13.29 -15.66
N ASP A 67 -10.70 -13.54 -16.76
CA ASP A 67 -9.33 -14.04 -16.74
C ASP A 67 -8.37 -12.85 -16.87
N PHE A 68 -7.34 -12.82 -16.02
CA PHE A 68 -6.28 -11.83 -16.09
C PHE A 68 -5.15 -12.34 -17.01
N PRO A 69 -4.38 -11.43 -17.64
CA PRO A 69 -3.22 -11.84 -18.45
C PRO A 69 -2.27 -12.74 -17.67
N GLU A 70 -1.59 -13.63 -18.39
CA GLU A 70 -0.48 -14.40 -17.81
C GLU A 70 0.57 -13.44 -17.24
N GLY A 71 1.07 -13.75 -16.03
CA GLY A 71 2.01 -12.89 -15.33
C GLY A 71 1.40 -11.65 -14.69
N PHE A 72 0.05 -11.51 -14.64
CA PHE A 72 -0.57 -10.42 -13.90
C PHE A 72 -0.16 -10.45 -12.42
N ILE A 73 0.38 -9.33 -11.94
CA ILE A 73 0.91 -9.20 -10.59
C ILE A 73 -0.21 -8.81 -9.63
N TRP A 74 -0.48 -9.69 -8.67
CA TRP A 74 -1.34 -9.39 -7.53
C TRP A 74 -0.50 -8.97 -6.34
N GLY A 75 -0.93 -7.91 -5.67
CA GLY A 75 -0.19 -7.36 -4.56
C GLY A 75 -1.02 -6.48 -3.65
N THR A 76 -0.39 -6.05 -2.56
CA THR A 76 -0.93 -5.07 -1.63
C THR A 76 -0.10 -3.79 -1.68
N SER A 77 -0.64 -2.69 -1.18
CA SER A 77 0.07 -1.41 -1.17
C SER A 77 -0.20 -0.61 0.09
N THR A 78 0.84 0.07 0.57
CA THR A 78 0.77 1.07 1.64
C THR A 78 1.66 2.27 1.29
N ALA A 79 1.63 3.29 2.13
CA ALA A 79 2.62 4.36 2.19
C ALA A 79 3.04 4.54 3.65
N ALA A 80 4.33 4.78 3.92
CA ALA A 80 4.85 4.87 5.29
C ALA A 80 4.03 5.86 6.14
N ALA A 81 3.78 7.07 5.65
CA ALA A 81 2.96 8.06 6.35
C ALA A 81 1.54 7.57 6.70
N GLN A 82 0.95 6.67 5.90
CA GLN A 82 -0.43 6.20 6.11
C GLN A 82 -0.54 5.03 7.10
N VAL A 83 0.55 4.32 7.38
CA VAL A 83 0.55 3.09 8.19
C VAL A 83 1.50 3.12 9.38
N GLU A 84 2.45 4.05 9.41
CA GLU A 84 3.37 4.28 10.52
C GLU A 84 2.97 5.48 11.40
N THR A 85 3.60 5.60 12.57
CA THR A 85 3.61 6.85 13.34
C THR A 85 4.13 8.01 12.49
N ALA A 86 3.48 9.19 12.57
CA ALA A 86 3.79 10.33 11.72
C ALA A 86 5.22 10.85 11.98
N GLY A 87 6.03 10.88 10.92
CA GLY A 87 7.35 11.48 10.93
C GLY A 87 7.32 13.02 10.99
N GLN A 88 8.49 13.64 10.79
CA GLN A 88 8.62 15.10 10.75
C GLN A 88 8.32 15.65 9.35
N HIS A 89 7.07 15.54 8.92
CA HIS A 89 6.57 16.00 7.62
C HIS A 89 5.30 16.88 7.79
N PRO A 90 4.88 17.64 6.75
CA PRO A 90 3.83 18.65 6.87
C PRO A 90 2.43 18.13 7.27
N TRP A 91 2.18 16.82 7.17
CA TRP A 91 0.88 16.27 7.55
C TRP A 91 0.76 15.99 9.04
N ARG A 92 1.88 15.93 9.76
CA ARG A 92 1.87 15.72 11.21
C ARG A 92 1.11 16.84 11.91
N GLY A 93 0.21 16.48 12.81
CA GLY A 93 -0.62 17.42 13.56
C GLY A 93 -1.83 17.95 12.77
N LEU A 94 -2.02 17.57 11.50
CA LEU A 94 -3.24 17.94 10.76
C LEU A 94 -4.47 17.32 11.42
N LYS A 95 -5.53 18.13 11.52
CA LYS A 95 -6.80 17.73 12.13
C LYS A 95 -7.83 17.41 11.05
N ALA A 96 -8.36 16.20 11.08
CA ALA A 96 -9.46 15.78 10.23
C ALA A 96 -10.81 16.39 10.69
N LEU A 97 -11.83 16.28 9.83
CA LEU A 97 -13.17 16.82 10.11
C LEU A 97 -13.85 16.18 11.32
N ASP A 98 -13.51 14.93 11.63
CA ASP A 98 -14.00 14.20 12.81
C ASP A 98 -13.20 14.50 14.08
N GLY A 99 -12.21 15.38 13.99
CA GLY A 99 -11.37 15.82 15.09
C GLY A 99 -10.14 14.94 15.33
N ALA A 100 -9.94 13.85 14.57
CA ALA A 100 -8.73 13.06 14.66
C ALA A 100 -7.49 13.89 14.25
N VAL A 101 -6.38 13.72 14.97
CA VAL A 101 -5.11 14.38 14.69
C VAL A 101 -4.14 13.37 14.09
N PHE A 102 -3.49 13.75 13.00
CA PHE A 102 -2.52 12.93 12.31
C PHE A 102 -1.19 12.87 13.08
N GLU A 103 -1.11 11.97 14.06
CA GLU A 103 0.11 11.68 14.81
C GLU A 103 0.50 10.20 14.74
N ARG A 104 -0.48 9.32 14.62
CA ARG A 104 -0.33 7.87 14.68
C ARG A 104 -1.37 7.20 13.80
N THR A 105 -1.02 6.09 13.17
CA THR A 105 -1.90 5.36 12.26
C THR A 105 -2.10 3.91 12.70
N THR A 106 -1.57 2.92 11.98
CA THR A 106 -1.76 1.48 12.26
C THR A 106 -0.61 0.83 13.02
N ASP A 107 0.42 1.60 13.37
CA ASP A 107 1.61 1.15 14.10
C ASP A 107 2.41 0.09 13.35
N HIS A 108 2.44 0.20 12.02
CA HIS A 108 3.11 -0.77 11.16
C HIS A 108 4.58 -0.94 11.55
N GLU A 109 5.25 0.14 11.95
CA GLU A 109 6.65 0.12 12.41
C GLU A 109 6.88 -0.77 13.63
N LEU A 110 5.85 -0.99 14.47
CA LEU A 110 5.90 -1.85 15.65
C LEU A 110 5.43 -3.28 15.36
N ARG A 111 4.88 -3.54 14.16
CA ARG A 111 4.16 -4.77 13.81
C ARG A 111 4.59 -5.39 12.48
N ARG A 112 5.76 -4.97 11.96
CA ARG A 112 6.26 -5.35 10.63
C ARG A 112 6.29 -6.87 10.41
N GLU A 113 6.65 -7.66 11.43
CA GLU A 113 6.67 -9.13 11.33
C GLU A 113 5.26 -9.72 11.13
N SER A 114 4.28 -9.32 11.96
CA SER A 114 2.90 -9.79 11.82
C SER A 114 2.27 -9.27 10.52
N ASP A 115 2.59 -8.05 10.13
CA ASP A 115 2.08 -7.46 8.89
C ASP A 115 2.70 -8.13 7.66
N ALA A 116 3.99 -8.50 7.68
CA ALA A 116 4.63 -9.28 6.62
C ALA A 116 3.98 -10.65 6.45
N ALA A 117 3.61 -11.32 7.56
CA ALA A 117 2.88 -12.58 7.52
C ALA A 117 1.48 -12.43 6.89
N LEU A 118 0.80 -11.30 7.09
CA LEU A 118 -0.48 -11.01 6.44
C LEU A 118 -0.29 -10.65 4.96
N ILE A 119 0.65 -9.77 4.64
CA ILE A 119 0.95 -9.32 3.27
C ILE A 119 1.21 -10.52 2.35
N ALA A 120 2.01 -11.49 2.82
CA ALA A 120 2.34 -12.70 2.06
C ALA A 120 1.12 -13.58 1.72
N GLN A 121 0.01 -13.45 2.43
CA GLN A 121 -1.23 -14.20 2.15
C GLN A 121 -2.05 -13.58 1.01
N PHE A 122 -1.86 -12.30 0.70
CA PHE A 122 -2.72 -11.56 -0.24
C PHE A 122 -2.13 -11.33 -1.62
N GLY A 123 -0.82 -11.49 -1.79
CA GLY A 123 -0.19 -11.28 -3.10
C GLY A 123 1.30 -11.52 -3.11
N SER A 124 1.87 -11.58 -4.32
CA SER A 124 3.28 -11.82 -4.56
C SER A 124 4.12 -10.54 -4.57
N VAL A 125 3.49 -9.36 -4.61
CA VAL A 125 4.16 -8.06 -4.56
C VAL A 125 3.60 -7.18 -3.45
N TYR A 126 4.49 -6.48 -2.76
CA TYR A 126 4.14 -5.41 -1.84
C TYR A 126 4.68 -4.07 -2.34
N ARG A 127 3.78 -3.12 -2.61
CA ARG A 127 4.13 -1.75 -2.95
C ARG A 127 4.21 -0.92 -1.67
N CYS A 128 5.41 -0.48 -1.32
CA CYS A 128 5.66 0.33 -0.13
C CYS A 128 6.83 1.28 -0.36
N GLY A 129 7.07 2.18 0.59
CA GLY A 129 8.24 3.05 0.62
C GLY A 129 8.70 3.22 2.07
N VAL A 130 9.70 4.07 2.26
CA VAL A 130 10.20 4.45 3.58
C VAL A 130 9.74 5.86 3.94
N ASP A 131 9.70 6.20 5.23
CA ASP A 131 9.47 7.57 5.66
C ASP A 131 10.76 8.40 5.46
N TRP A 132 10.76 9.26 4.43
CA TRP A 132 11.89 10.14 4.11
C TRP A 132 12.27 11.02 5.32
N SER A 133 11.30 11.54 6.07
CA SER A 133 11.55 12.41 7.22
C SER A 133 12.21 11.69 8.39
N ARG A 134 11.95 10.39 8.56
CA ARG A 134 12.60 9.57 9.58
C ARG A 134 13.98 9.10 9.15
N ILE A 135 14.11 8.66 7.91
CA ILE A 135 15.37 8.08 7.43
C ILE A 135 16.43 9.14 7.14
N GLN A 136 16.04 10.35 6.73
CA GLN A 136 16.93 11.48 6.44
C GLN A 136 16.39 12.78 7.07
N PRO A 137 16.64 12.99 8.37
CA PRO A 137 16.06 14.11 9.12
C PRO A 137 16.66 15.48 8.79
N GLU A 138 17.81 15.52 8.09
CA GLU A 138 18.53 16.75 7.75
C GLU A 138 18.79 16.85 6.23
N PRO A 139 18.84 18.07 5.65
CA PRO A 139 19.16 18.26 4.24
C PRO A 139 20.52 17.66 3.88
N GLN A 140 20.59 16.83 2.83
CA GLN A 140 21.81 16.13 2.42
C GLN A 140 22.47 15.31 3.55
N GLY A 141 21.72 15.00 4.60
CA GLY A 141 22.20 14.18 5.71
C GLY A 141 22.40 12.73 5.30
N LYS A 142 23.25 12.02 6.06
CA LYS A 142 23.32 10.56 5.96
C LYS A 142 21.98 9.96 6.42
N PHE A 143 21.67 8.77 5.92
CA PHE A 143 20.56 8.01 6.47
C PHE A 143 20.84 7.61 7.93
N VAL A 144 19.80 7.65 8.76
CA VAL A 144 19.83 7.19 10.15
C VAL A 144 20.02 5.67 10.14
N PRO A 145 21.16 5.14 10.62
CA PRO A 145 21.49 3.71 10.48
C PRO A 145 20.46 2.77 11.10
N GLU A 146 19.89 3.15 12.23
CA GLU A 146 18.88 2.36 12.94
C GLU A 146 17.60 2.22 12.12
N VAL A 147 17.16 3.32 11.47
CA VAL A 147 15.96 3.32 10.60
C VAL A 147 16.22 2.52 9.32
N VAL A 148 17.43 2.60 8.76
CA VAL A 148 17.84 1.75 7.63
C VAL A 148 17.72 0.27 8.00
N GLU A 149 18.25 -0.11 9.16
CA GLU A 149 18.23 -1.50 9.62
C GLU A 149 16.81 -2.01 9.89
N GLU A 150 15.92 -1.17 10.45
CA GLU A 150 14.50 -1.49 10.61
C GLU A 150 13.82 -1.87 9.28
N TYR A 151 13.97 -1.03 8.25
CA TYR A 151 13.39 -1.30 6.93
C TYR A 151 14.07 -2.49 6.25
N ARG A 152 15.39 -2.62 6.39
CA ARG A 152 16.17 -3.73 5.83
C ARG A 152 15.67 -5.08 6.34
N ARG A 153 15.47 -5.21 7.65
CA ARG A 153 14.92 -6.42 8.28
C ARG A 153 13.51 -6.75 7.77
N PHE A 154 12.68 -5.74 7.60
CA PHE A 154 11.34 -5.93 7.06
C PHE A 154 11.35 -6.40 5.59
N PHE A 155 12.23 -5.81 4.77
CA PHE A 155 12.39 -6.21 3.38
C PHE A 155 12.97 -7.62 3.24
N GLU A 156 13.91 -8.00 4.11
CA GLU A 156 14.42 -9.36 4.25
C GLU A 156 13.30 -10.35 4.60
N ASP A 157 12.45 -10.02 5.58
CA ASP A 157 11.32 -10.88 5.98
C ASP A 157 10.29 -11.05 4.84
N LEU A 158 9.95 -9.97 4.13
CA LEU A 158 9.08 -10.05 2.95
C LEU A 158 9.66 -10.97 1.87
N ARG A 159 10.95 -10.83 1.56
CA ARG A 159 11.63 -11.69 0.56
C ARG A 159 11.70 -13.14 1.01
N ALA A 160 11.98 -13.39 2.29
CA ALA A 160 11.99 -14.75 2.86
C ALA A 160 10.63 -15.44 2.72
N ARG A 161 9.54 -14.66 2.66
CA ARG A 161 8.16 -15.12 2.43
C ARG A 161 7.77 -15.17 0.96
N GLY A 162 8.69 -14.90 0.03
CA GLY A 162 8.43 -14.90 -1.41
C GLY A 162 7.69 -13.66 -1.92
N VAL A 163 7.64 -12.58 -1.12
CA VAL A 163 7.02 -11.31 -1.53
C VAL A 163 8.08 -10.41 -2.16
N SER A 164 7.87 -10.03 -3.42
CA SER A 164 8.66 -9.04 -4.13
C SER A 164 8.29 -7.63 -3.71
N ILE A 165 9.26 -6.71 -3.70
CA ILE A 165 9.04 -5.33 -3.26
C ILE A 165 8.96 -4.41 -4.47
N MET A 166 7.89 -3.61 -4.54
CA MET A 166 7.78 -2.44 -5.40
C MET A 166 8.03 -1.19 -4.55
N PHE A 167 9.22 -0.62 -4.65
CA PHE A 167 9.65 0.49 -3.81
C PHE A 167 9.18 1.83 -4.39
N VAL A 168 8.43 2.59 -3.59
CA VAL A 168 7.99 3.95 -3.90
C VAL A 168 8.94 4.93 -3.24
N LEU A 169 9.68 5.68 -4.04
CA LEU A 169 10.67 6.64 -3.54
C LEU A 169 10.01 7.78 -2.77
N HIS A 170 8.96 8.38 -3.31
CA HIS A 170 8.26 9.48 -2.65
C HIS A 170 6.74 9.33 -2.73
N HIS A 171 6.10 9.02 -1.60
CA HIS A 171 4.64 8.86 -1.53
C HIS A 171 3.98 10.06 -0.83
N PHE A 172 4.09 11.25 -1.42
CA PHE A 172 3.54 12.55 -0.97
C PHE A 172 4.07 13.15 0.35
N ALA A 173 4.68 12.35 1.24
CA ALA A 173 5.25 12.84 2.49
C ALA A 173 6.77 13.04 2.35
N HIS A 174 7.21 14.28 2.52
CA HIS A 174 8.62 14.68 2.53
C HIS A 174 8.98 15.42 3.84
N PRO A 175 10.27 15.52 4.19
CA PRO A 175 10.69 16.13 5.45
C PRO A 175 10.30 17.61 5.56
N ASN A 176 10.05 18.09 6.78
CA ASN A 176 9.77 19.50 7.05
C ASN A 176 10.88 20.45 6.58
N TRP A 177 12.15 20.01 6.57
CA TRP A 177 13.23 20.82 6.03
C TRP A 177 13.09 21.02 4.52
N PHE A 178 12.62 20.00 3.78
CA PHE A 178 12.38 20.09 2.34
C PHE A 178 11.23 21.06 2.05
N GLU A 179 10.13 20.96 2.82
CA GLU A 179 9.01 21.90 2.72
C GLU A 179 9.44 23.35 3.00
N LYS A 180 10.26 23.58 4.04
CA LYS A 180 10.77 24.91 4.39
C LYS A 180 11.64 25.54 3.28
N MET A 181 12.27 24.72 2.44
CA MET A 181 13.02 25.19 1.27
C MET A 181 12.13 25.43 0.04
N GLY A 182 10.81 25.45 0.18
CA GLY A 182 9.85 25.61 -0.93
C GLY A 182 9.37 24.28 -1.53
N GLY A 183 9.73 23.14 -0.95
CA GLY A 183 9.22 21.83 -1.35
C GLY A 183 9.41 21.55 -2.84
N TRP A 184 8.37 21.01 -3.47
CA TRP A 184 8.37 20.66 -4.89
C TRP A 184 8.18 21.84 -5.84
N THR A 185 7.85 23.04 -5.34
CA THR A 185 7.71 24.24 -6.18
C THR A 185 9.03 24.98 -6.38
N ASN A 186 10.07 24.62 -5.64
CA ASN A 186 11.42 25.14 -5.81
C ASN A 186 12.30 24.14 -6.58
N GLU A 187 12.66 24.47 -7.81
CA GLU A 187 13.50 23.62 -8.68
C GLU A 187 14.91 23.38 -8.09
N ASP A 188 15.42 24.31 -7.28
CA ASP A 188 16.72 24.15 -6.59
C ASP A 188 16.70 22.98 -5.58
N ASN A 189 15.53 22.43 -5.28
CA ASN A 189 15.38 21.28 -4.38
C ASN A 189 15.58 19.93 -5.08
N ILE A 190 15.62 19.86 -6.42
CA ILE A 190 15.82 18.62 -7.19
C ILE A 190 17.06 17.82 -6.71
N PRO A 191 18.23 18.44 -6.48
CA PRO A 191 19.42 17.72 -6.02
C PRO A 191 19.23 16.99 -4.68
N TYR A 192 18.40 17.50 -3.77
CA TYR A 192 18.12 16.85 -2.48
C TYR A 192 17.33 15.55 -2.67
N TYR A 193 16.33 15.57 -3.55
CA TYR A 193 15.60 14.35 -3.91
C TYR A 193 16.50 13.36 -4.63
N LEU A 194 17.34 13.80 -5.57
CA LEU A 194 18.29 12.91 -6.25
C LEU A 194 19.27 12.26 -5.28
N GLU A 195 19.76 12.99 -4.27
CA GLU A 195 20.63 12.40 -3.25
C GLU A 195 19.90 11.37 -2.38
N TYR A 196 18.68 11.69 -1.95
CA TYR A 196 17.82 10.75 -1.23
C TYR A 196 17.58 9.47 -2.05
N THR A 197 17.23 9.58 -3.34
CA THR A 197 16.99 8.41 -4.20
C THR A 197 18.25 7.57 -4.39
N ARG A 198 19.43 8.18 -4.55
CA ARG A 198 20.71 7.45 -4.58
C ARG A 198 20.96 6.67 -3.30
N LEU A 199 20.68 7.28 -2.14
CA LEU A 199 20.82 6.60 -0.86
C LEU A 199 19.81 5.45 -0.71
N CYS A 200 18.55 5.62 -1.15
CA CYS A 200 17.57 4.52 -1.18
C CYS A 200 18.05 3.36 -2.06
N VAL A 201 18.56 3.63 -3.26
CA VAL A 201 19.10 2.59 -4.14
C VAL A 201 20.30 1.90 -3.51
N LYS A 202 21.22 2.67 -2.91
CA LYS A 202 22.41 2.13 -2.23
C LYS A 202 22.05 1.20 -1.08
N HIS A 203 21.06 1.55 -0.26
CA HIS A 203 20.73 0.82 0.96
C HIS A 203 19.69 -0.28 0.76
N PHE A 204 18.79 -0.13 -0.21
CA PHE A 204 17.65 -1.02 -0.39
C PHE A 204 17.61 -1.73 -1.75
N GLY A 205 18.45 -1.33 -2.71
CA GLY A 205 18.33 -1.80 -4.08
C GLY A 205 18.48 -3.31 -4.26
N GLU A 206 19.20 -3.99 -3.37
CA GLU A 206 19.31 -5.45 -3.41
C GLU A 206 18.00 -6.18 -3.08
N TYR A 207 17.05 -5.51 -2.42
CA TYR A 207 15.76 -6.07 -2.00
C TYR A 207 14.61 -5.73 -2.96
N VAL A 208 14.79 -4.76 -3.85
CA VAL A 208 13.71 -4.15 -4.64
C VAL A 208 13.63 -4.77 -6.03
N SER A 209 12.44 -5.24 -6.39
CA SER A 209 12.16 -5.80 -7.73
C SER A 209 11.66 -4.74 -8.72
N TYR A 210 10.94 -3.73 -8.22
CA TYR A 210 10.34 -2.68 -9.05
C TYR A 210 10.49 -1.32 -8.38
N TRP A 211 10.72 -0.28 -9.17
CA TRP A 211 10.82 1.09 -8.68
C TRP A 211 9.64 1.92 -9.15
N ASN A 212 9.09 2.71 -8.24
CA ASN A 212 8.18 3.80 -8.53
C ASN A 212 8.75 5.09 -7.92
N THR A 213 8.85 6.16 -8.72
CA THR A 213 9.37 7.44 -8.26
C THR A 213 8.38 8.21 -7.37
N PHE A 214 7.06 8.13 -7.65
CA PHE A 214 6.01 8.92 -7.00
C PHE A 214 4.70 8.13 -6.75
#